data_AF-A0A356KEI4-F1
#
_entry.id   AF-A0A356KEI4-F1
#
_cell.length_a   1.000
_cell.length_b   1.000
_cell.length_c   1.000
_cell.angle_alpha   90.00
_cell.angle_beta   90.00
_cell.angle_gamma   90.00
#
_symmetry.space_group_name_H-M   'P 1'
#
loop_
_entity.id
_entity.type
_entity.pdbx_description
1 polymer ?
#
loop_
_entity_poly.entity_id
_entity_poly.type
_entity_poly.pdbx_seq_one_letter_code
_entity_poly.pdbx_strand_id
1 'polypeptide(L)'
;MKPSETDQKLRNQRLIFYEDDIERIDRALENYQQLSKSRCNMLIDVEGHAVTSVGSTDGINLETIAALVAGSVAATKEVAKILGEKEFTSLTHEGKHESIQLSVVGNRTVLATIYDQEETTTGMVRFYTKELVEKLQGVFDEIQNRKEPARSLFEGDSMTGLDDVLDDMFGDV
;
A
#
# COMPACT_ATOMS: atom_id res chain seq x y z
N MET A 1 25.85 -20.71 2.22
CA MET A 1 26.46 -19.36 2.25
C MET A 1 25.54 -18.46 3.08
N LYS A 2 26.01 -17.78 4.13
CA LYS A 2 25.13 -16.88 4.91
C LYS A 2 24.74 -15.68 4.03
N PRO A 3 23.48 -15.22 4.04
CA PRO A 3 23.07 -14.02 3.30
C PRO A 3 23.92 -12.82 3.73
N SER A 4 24.26 -11.92 2.80
CA SER A 4 24.98 -10.69 3.14
C SER A 4 24.06 -9.77 3.96
N GLU A 5 24.62 -8.88 4.80
CA GLU A 5 23.82 -7.88 5.54
C GLU A 5 22.98 -6.99 4.61
N THR A 6 23.42 -6.81 3.37
CA THR A 6 22.71 -6.09 2.30
C THR A 6 21.50 -6.88 1.81
N ASP A 7 21.61 -8.19 1.62
CA ASP A 7 20.48 -9.06 1.24
C ASP A 7 19.44 -9.14 2.35
N GLN A 8 19.89 -9.16 3.61
CA GLN A 8 19.02 -9.12 4.78
C GLN A 8 18.29 -7.78 4.89
N LYS A 9 18.96 -6.65 4.58
CA LYS A 9 18.33 -5.32 4.51
C LYS A 9 17.33 -5.19 3.36
N LEU A 10 17.65 -5.71 2.17
CA LEU A 10 16.78 -5.69 1.00
C LEU A 10 15.53 -6.57 1.21
N ARG A 11 15.67 -7.72 1.89
CA ARG A 11 14.55 -8.59 2.27
C ARG A 11 13.66 -7.98 3.35
N ASN A 12 14.25 -7.39 4.39
CA ASN A 12 13.50 -6.67 5.42
C ASN A 12 12.78 -5.42 4.89
N GLN A 13 13.09 -5.01 3.65
CA GLN A 13 12.46 -3.85 3.04
C GLN A 13 11.16 -4.18 2.31
N ARG A 14 10.94 -5.37 1.72
CA ARG A 14 9.69 -5.63 0.98
C ARG A 14 8.57 -6.07 1.93
N LEU A 15 7.47 -5.32 1.95
CA LEU A 15 6.20 -5.82 2.47
C LEU A 15 5.62 -6.78 1.43
N ILE A 16 5.53 -8.06 1.79
CA ILE A 16 4.84 -9.08 1.01
C ILE A 16 3.53 -9.35 1.70
N PHE A 17 2.42 -8.98 1.05
CA PHE A 17 1.09 -9.23 1.56
C PHE A 17 0.61 -10.59 1.05
N TYR A 18 0.26 -11.49 1.96
CA TYR A 18 -0.43 -12.74 1.62
C TYR A 18 -1.94 -12.54 1.66
N GLU A 19 -2.71 -13.51 1.16
CA GLU A 19 -4.18 -13.44 1.09
C GLU A 19 -4.81 -13.09 2.45
N ASP A 20 -4.44 -13.79 3.52
CA ASP A 20 -4.92 -13.51 4.89
C ASP A 20 -4.62 -12.07 5.36
N ASP A 21 -3.51 -11.49 4.90
CA ASP A 21 -3.15 -10.11 5.23
C ASP A 21 -4.04 -9.13 4.51
N ILE A 22 -4.26 -9.36 3.22
CA ILE A 22 -5.16 -8.54 2.39
C ILE A 22 -6.57 -8.59 2.96
N GLU A 23 -7.11 -9.74 3.33
CA GLU A 23 -8.43 -9.81 3.94
C GLU A 23 -8.54 -9.00 5.25
N ARG A 24 -7.49 -9.02 6.08
CA ARG A 24 -7.47 -8.23 7.33
C ARG A 24 -7.42 -6.74 7.03
N ILE A 25 -6.66 -6.34 6.02
CA ILE A 25 -6.58 -4.95 5.56
C ILE A 25 -7.95 -4.52 5.00
N ASP A 26 -8.56 -5.32 4.14
CA ASP A 26 -9.86 -5.03 3.53
C ASP A 26 -10.95 -4.86 4.58
N ARG A 27 -11.04 -5.75 5.57
CA ARG A 27 -11.99 -5.60 6.69
C ARG A 27 -11.79 -4.29 7.46
N ALA A 28 -10.54 -3.86 7.66
CA ALA A 28 -10.24 -2.60 8.32
C ALA A 28 -10.65 -1.39 7.45
N LEU A 29 -10.39 -1.46 6.13
CA LEU A 29 -10.78 -0.45 5.15
C LEU A 29 -12.31 -0.35 4.99
N GLU A 30 -13.04 -1.46 4.99
CA GLU A 30 -14.51 -1.50 4.94
C GLU A 30 -15.14 -0.82 6.14
N ASN A 31 -14.68 -1.17 7.35
CA ASN A 31 -15.16 -0.51 8.57
C ASN A 31 -14.86 1.00 8.54
N TYR A 32 -13.65 1.38 8.10
CA TYR A 32 -13.30 2.78 7.92
C TYR A 32 -14.15 3.48 6.86
N GLN A 33 -14.45 2.82 5.73
CA GLN A 33 -15.29 3.38 4.67
C GLN A 33 -16.70 3.70 5.20
N GLN A 34 -17.28 2.81 6.01
CA GLN A 34 -18.60 3.02 6.60
C GLN A 34 -18.60 4.18 7.60
N LEU A 35 -17.58 4.25 8.47
CA LEU A 35 -17.46 5.29 9.49
C LEU A 35 -17.18 6.67 8.89
N SER A 36 -16.25 6.73 7.94
CA SER A 36 -15.84 7.98 7.29
C SER A 36 -16.78 8.42 6.18
N LYS A 37 -17.69 7.55 5.74
CA LYS A 37 -18.53 7.72 4.54
C LYS A 37 -17.74 8.11 3.28
N SER A 38 -16.49 7.64 3.21
CA SER A 38 -15.65 7.83 2.02
C SER A 38 -16.20 7.05 0.84
N ARG A 39 -15.98 7.56 -0.37
CA ARG A 39 -16.34 6.89 -1.61
C ARG A 39 -15.47 5.66 -1.86
N CYS A 40 -14.14 5.82 -1.75
CA CYS A 40 -13.17 4.77 -1.99
C CYS A 40 -11.91 4.97 -1.15
N ASN A 41 -11.31 3.86 -0.72
CA ASN A 41 -10.05 3.80 0.02
C ASN A 41 -9.09 2.86 -0.68
N MET A 42 -7.89 3.34 -0.99
CA MET A 42 -6.85 2.57 -1.67
C MET A 42 -5.59 2.54 -0.81
N LEU A 43 -5.05 1.34 -0.58
CA LEU A 43 -3.73 1.19 0.01
C LEU A 43 -2.71 1.06 -1.12
N ILE A 44 -1.73 1.95 -1.16
CA ILE A 44 -0.76 2.07 -2.25
C ILE A 44 0.64 1.88 -1.67
N ASP A 45 1.52 1.15 -2.36
CA ASP A 45 2.93 1.03 -1.96
C ASP A 45 3.78 2.23 -2.44
N VAL A 46 5.02 2.32 -1.97
CA VAL A 46 5.96 3.41 -2.37
C VAL A 46 6.39 3.33 -3.83
N GLU A 47 6.19 2.18 -4.48
CA GLU A 47 6.43 1.98 -5.91
C GLU A 47 5.28 2.50 -6.78
N GLY A 48 4.13 2.84 -6.18
CA GLY A 48 2.96 3.34 -6.88
C GLY A 48 2.03 2.25 -7.40
N HIS A 49 2.06 1.06 -6.80
CA HIS A 49 1.08 0.01 -7.06
C HIS A 49 -0.02 0.03 -6.01
N ALA A 50 -1.26 -0.22 -6.44
CA ALA A 50 -2.37 -0.47 -5.53
C ALA A 50 -2.23 -1.87 -4.93
N VAL A 51 -2.11 -1.94 -3.60
CA VAL A 51 -2.09 -3.19 -2.82
C VAL A 51 -3.50 -3.77 -2.73
N THR A 52 -4.46 -2.92 -2.37
CA THR A 52 -5.90 -3.25 -2.33
C THR A 52 -6.73 -1.96 -2.38
N SER A 53 -8.03 -2.09 -2.66
CA SER A 53 -8.98 -1.00 -2.65
C SER A 53 -10.36 -1.45 -2.20
N VAL A 54 -11.05 -0.60 -1.43
CA VAL A 54 -12.42 -0.81 -0.94
C VAL A 54 -13.29 0.38 -1.31
N GLY A 55 -14.52 0.12 -1.74
CA GLY A 55 -15.52 1.13 -2.12
C GLY A 55 -15.72 1.28 -3.63
N SER A 56 -16.40 2.37 -4.06
CA SER A 56 -16.70 2.59 -5.48
C SER A 56 -15.52 3.24 -6.20
N THR A 57 -14.96 2.51 -7.16
CA THR A 57 -13.87 2.96 -8.03
C THR A 57 -14.37 3.43 -9.40
N ASP A 58 -15.66 3.71 -9.55
CA ASP A 58 -16.28 4.00 -10.85
C ASP A 58 -15.64 5.21 -11.53
N GLY A 59 -15.11 5.03 -12.74
CA GLY A 59 -14.42 6.10 -13.48
C GLY A 59 -13.06 6.50 -12.90
N ILE A 60 -12.50 5.72 -11.97
CA ILE A 60 -11.15 5.90 -11.43
C ILE A 60 -10.24 4.83 -11.99
N ASN A 61 -9.16 5.25 -12.68
CA ASN A 61 -8.07 4.34 -13.02
C ASN A 61 -7.13 4.21 -11.81
N LEU A 62 -7.19 3.06 -11.13
CA LEU A 62 -6.45 2.81 -9.89
C LEU A 62 -4.94 2.87 -10.08
N GLU A 63 -4.42 2.34 -11.18
CA GLU A 63 -2.98 2.34 -11.48
C GLU A 63 -2.46 3.77 -11.65
N THR A 64 -3.20 4.59 -12.41
CA THR A 64 -2.86 6.01 -12.60
C THR A 64 -2.88 6.78 -11.28
N ILE A 65 -3.92 6.57 -10.44
CA ILE A 65 -3.98 7.21 -9.12
C ILE A 65 -2.81 6.77 -8.25
N ALA A 66 -2.51 5.48 -8.20
CA ALA A 66 -1.44 4.93 -7.37
C ALA A 66 -0.06 5.52 -7.75
N ALA A 67 0.25 5.58 -9.06
CA ALA A 67 1.47 6.19 -9.56
C ALA A 67 1.57 7.70 -9.22
N LEU A 68 0.48 8.45 -9.40
CA LEU A 68 0.42 9.88 -9.06
C LEU A 68 0.58 10.14 -7.56
N VAL A 69 -0.05 9.31 -6.72
CA VAL A 69 0.05 9.38 -5.26
C VAL A 69 1.48 9.13 -4.79
N ALA A 70 2.13 8.08 -5.30
CA ALA A 70 3.53 7.79 -4.99
C ALA A 70 4.45 8.95 -5.39
N GLY A 71 4.25 9.51 -6.60
CA GLY A 71 4.99 10.70 -7.05
C GLY A 71 4.76 11.94 -6.18
N SER A 72 3.51 12.20 -5.77
CA SER A 72 3.14 13.32 -4.91
C SER A 72 3.79 13.21 -3.52
N VAL A 73 3.73 12.04 -2.90
CA VAL A 73 4.35 11.78 -1.59
C VAL A 73 5.88 11.87 -1.70
N ALA A 74 6.48 11.32 -2.75
CA ALA A 74 7.93 11.41 -2.98
C ALA A 74 8.40 12.86 -3.14
N ALA A 75 7.69 13.67 -3.92
CA ALA A 75 8.04 15.08 -4.13
C ALA A 75 7.92 15.90 -2.84
N THR A 76 6.86 15.66 -2.05
CA THR A 76 6.58 16.43 -0.83
C THR A 76 7.45 16.02 0.37
N LYS A 77 8.12 14.87 0.32
CA LYS A 77 9.19 14.52 1.28
C LYS A 77 10.34 15.53 1.26
N GLU A 78 10.73 16.04 0.10
CA GLU A 78 11.79 17.07 0.03
C GLU A 78 11.32 18.40 0.64
N VAL A 79 10.04 18.74 0.47
CA VAL A 79 9.45 19.91 1.13
C VAL A 79 9.47 19.76 2.65
N ALA A 80 9.10 18.57 3.17
CA ALA A 80 9.17 18.30 4.61
C ALA A 80 10.58 18.51 5.17
N LYS A 81 11.61 17.98 4.48
CA LYS A 81 13.02 18.18 4.88
C LYS A 81 13.44 19.65 4.92
N ILE A 82 13.03 20.45 3.93
CA ILE A 82 13.32 21.90 3.90
C ILE A 82 12.71 22.60 5.11
N LEU A 83 11.53 22.16 5.56
CA LEU A 83 10.85 22.69 6.74
C LEU A 83 11.39 22.13 8.07
N GLY A 84 12.35 21.20 8.03
CA GLY A 84 12.87 20.53 9.22
C GLY A 84 11.99 19.40 9.75
N GLU A 85 10.97 18.99 8.99
CA GLU A 85 10.10 17.87 9.31
C GLU A 85 10.68 16.56 8.76
N LYS A 86 10.43 15.45 9.46
CA LYS A 86 10.83 14.12 8.96
C LYS A 86 10.04 13.74 7.70
N GLU A 87 8.72 13.91 7.77
CA GLU A 87 7.77 13.69 6.67
C GLU A 87 6.42 14.33 7.01
N PHE A 88 5.62 14.64 5.99
CA PHE A 88 4.20 14.96 6.22
C PHE A 88 3.42 13.67 6.47
N THR A 89 2.64 13.64 7.54
CA THR A 89 1.81 12.47 7.89
C THR A 89 0.54 12.36 7.05
N SER A 90 0.05 13.49 6.52
CA SER A 90 -1.12 13.52 5.65
C SER A 90 -1.08 14.73 4.71
N LEU A 91 -1.59 14.55 3.49
CA LEU A 91 -1.83 15.60 2.50
C LEU A 91 -3.29 15.54 2.06
N THR A 92 -3.93 16.69 1.88
CA THR A 92 -5.31 16.76 1.38
C THR A 92 -5.35 17.67 0.16
N HIS A 93 -5.96 17.19 -0.92
CA HIS A 93 -6.33 18.01 -2.06
C HIS A 93 -7.86 18.13 -2.08
N GLU A 94 -8.35 19.34 -1.86
CA GLU A 94 -9.78 19.64 -1.81
C GLU A 94 -10.27 20.11 -3.17
N GLY A 95 -11.20 19.36 -3.77
CA GLY A 95 -11.95 19.80 -4.95
C GLY A 95 -13.27 20.47 -4.55
N LYS A 96 -14.09 20.81 -5.55
CA LYS A 96 -15.45 21.34 -5.31
C LYS A 96 -16.49 20.27 -5.01
N HIS A 97 -16.22 19.03 -5.43
CA HIS A 97 -17.14 17.90 -5.31
C HIS A 97 -16.39 16.76 -4.63
N GLU A 98 -15.35 16.27 -5.29
CA GLU A 98 -14.48 15.22 -4.79
C GLU A 98 -13.22 15.79 -4.14
N SER A 99 -12.77 15.17 -3.06
CA SER A 99 -11.51 15.45 -2.40
C SER A 99 -10.73 14.16 -2.17
N ILE A 100 -9.40 14.27 -2.08
CA ILE A 100 -8.52 13.13 -1.80
C ILE A 100 -7.61 13.45 -0.62
N GLN A 101 -7.61 12.57 0.38
CA GLN A 101 -6.66 12.59 1.49
C GLN A 101 -5.65 11.45 1.31
N LEU A 102 -4.37 11.79 1.34
CA LEU A 102 -3.24 10.86 1.37
C LEU A 102 -2.74 10.81 2.80
N SER A 103 -2.62 9.61 3.37
CA SER A 103 -2.10 9.41 4.72
C SER A 103 -1.01 8.35 4.69
N VAL A 104 0.18 8.69 5.18
CA VAL A 104 1.29 7.73 5.24
C VAL A 104 0.95 6.67 6.29
N VAL A 105 1.07 5.39 5.93
CA VAL A 105 0.82 4.26 6.84
C VAL A 105 2.08 3.40 6.91
N GLY A 106 2.66 3.31 8.11
CA GLY A 106 3.97 2.69 8.26
C GLY A 106 5.04 3.40 7.43
N ASN A 107 6.01 2.64 6.89
CA ASN A 107 7.16 3.22 6.17
C ASN A 107 7.05 3.13 4.65
N ARG A 108 6.11 2.33 4.13
CA ARG A 108 6.12 1.85 2.75
C ARG A 108 4.77 1.88 2.05
N THR A 109 3.72 2.36 2.72
CA THR A 109 2.41 2.48 2.10
C THR A 109 1.78 3.83 2.39
N VAL A 110 0.85 4.20 1.52
CA VAL A 110 0.04 5.40 1.60
C VAL A 110 -1.41 4.98 1.44
N LEU A 111 -2.26 5.41 2.37
CA LEU A 111 -3.70 5.30 2.24
C LEU A 111 -4.21 6.53 1.46
N ALA A 112 -4.82 6.31 0.31
CA ALA A 112 -5.56 7.31 -0.43
C ALA A 112 -7.07 7.14 -0.18
N THR A 113 -7.69 8.15 0.40
CA THR A 113 -9.14 8.19 0.63
C THR A 113 -9.77 9.25 -0.25
N ILE A 114 -10.69 8.83 -1.12
CA ILE A 114 -11.48 9.68 -1.99
C ILE A 114 -12.88 9.81 -1.40
N TYR A 115 -13.40 11.04 -1.34
CA TYR A 115 -14.70 11.33 -0.77
C TYR A 115 -15.36 12.55 -1.40
N ASP A 116 -16.69 12.49 -1.47
CA ASP A 116 -17.53 13.60 -1.86
C ASP A 116 -17.83 14.50 -0.65
N GLN A 117 -17.91 15.81 -0.90
CA GLN A 117 -18.11 16.83 0.14
C GLN A 117 -19.55 16.95 0.65
N GLU A 118 -20.54 16.38 -0.04
CA GLU A 118 -21.93 16.37 0.42
C GLU A 118 -22.14 15.35 1.56
N GLU A 119 -21.52 14.17 1.45
CA GLU A 119 -21.67 13.08 2.44
C GLU A 119 -20.60 13.08 3.54
N THR A 120 -19.43 13.67 3.27
CA THR A 120 -18.21 13.56 4.09
C THR A 120 -17.46 14.87 4.19
N THR A 121 -16.69 15.05 5.27
CA THR A 121 -15.80 16.22 5.44
C THR A 121 -14.36 15.79 5.70
N THR A 122 -13.40 16.65 5.35
CA THR A 122 -11.98 16.45 5.66
C THR A 122 -11.74 16.15 7.14
N GLY A 123 -12.50 16.77 8.05
CA GLY A 123 -12.39 16.52 9.49
C GLY A 123 -12.81 15.09 9.89
N MET A 124 -13.87 14.57 9.28
CA MET A 124 -14.36 13.21 9.53
C MET A 124 -13.39 12.15 9.02
N VAL A 125 -12.89 12.33 7.81
CA VAL A 125 -11.85 11.47 7.20
C VAL A 125 -10.62 11.44 8.10
N ARG A 126 -10.10 12.62 8.50
CA ARG A 126 -8.93 12.73 9.39
C ARG A 126 -9.16 12.08 10.75
N PHE A 127 -10.35 12.20 11.32
CA PHE A 127 -10.66 11.62 12.62
C PHE A 127 -10.58 10.08 12.57
N TYR A 128 -11.29 9.45 11.64
CA TYR A 128 -11.32 7.99 11.54
C TYR A 128 -10.04 7.39 10.94
N THR A 129 -9.29 8.16 10.13
CA THR A 129 -7.99 7.73 9.60
C THR A 129 -7.02 7.36 10.72
N LYS A 130 -7.04 8.07 11.86
CA LYS A 130 -6.11 7.80 12.97
C LYS A 130 -6.24 6.37 13.48
N GLU A 131 -7.47 5.94 13.76
CA GLU A 131 -7.76 4.58 14.23
C GLU A 131 -7.41 3.53 13.16
N LEU A 132 -7.69 3.82 11.88
CA LEU A 132 -7.33 2.92 10.79
C LEU A 132 -5.82 2.75 10.67
N VAL A 133 -5.04 3.83 10.73
CA VAL A 133 -3.59 3.80 10.63
C VAL A 133 -2.99 2.93 11.74
N GLU A 134 -3.46 3.07 12.98
CA GLU A 134 -3.00 2.24 14.09
C GLU A 134 -3.29 0.75 13.85
N LYS A 135 -4.49 0.41 13.35
CA LYS A 135 -4.84 -0.99 13.01
C LYS A 135 -3.96 -1.55 11.90
N LEU A 136 -3.76 -0.80 10.83
CA LEU A 136 -2.93 -1.23 9.70
C LEU A 136 -1.46 -1.37 10.09
N GLN A 137 -0.94 -0.48 10.95
CA GLN A 137 0.40 -0.62 11.50
C GLN A 137 0.58 -1.94 12.25
N GLY A 138 -0.39 -2.35 13.08
CA GLY A 138 -0.36 -3.65 13.75
C GLY A 138 -0.28 -4.83 12.76
N VAL A 139 -1.07 -4.79 11.69
CA VAL A 139 -1.01 -5.81 10.62
C VAL A 139 0.37 -5.80 9.94
N PHE A 140 0.93 -4.64 9.62
CA PHE A 140 2.23 -4.53 8.95
C PHE A 140 3.38 -5.00 9.84
N ASP A 141 3.33 -4.72 11.14
CA ASP A 141 4.34 -5.19 12.09
C ASP A 141 4.31 -6.73 12.20
N GLU A 142 3.13 -7.35 12.16
CA GLU A 142 3.00 -8.81 12.11
C GLU A 142 3.54 -9.41 10.81
N ILE A 143 3.32 -8.75 9.67
CA ILE A 143 3.88 -9.14 8.37
C ILE A 143 5.41 -9.07 8.40
N GLN A 144 5.99 -7.98 8.90
CA GLN A 144 7.44 -7.78 8.94
C GLN A 144 8.14 -8.75 9.89
N ASN A 145 7.48 -9.12 11.00
CA ASN A 145 8.04 -10.06 11.98
C ASN A 145 7.83 -11.53 11.59
N ARG A 146 7.09 -11.79 10.50
CA ARG A 146 6.91 -13.14 9.98
C ARG A 146 8.26 -13.63 9.45
N LYS A 147 8.85 -14.64 10.11
CA LYS A 147 10.00 -15.36 9.54
C LYS A 147 9.50 -15.99 8.25
N GLU A 148 10.00 -15.54 7.10
CA GLU A 148 9.74 -16.23 5.84
C GLU A 148 9.94 -17.73 6.08
N PRO A 149 8.99 -18.60 5.71
CA PRO A 149 9.30 -20.01 5.64
C PRO A 149 10.50 -20.10 4.69
N ALA A 150 11.65 -20.52 5.23
CA ALA A 150 12.86 -20.68 4.46
C ALA A 150 12.48 -21.45 3.20
N ARG A 151 12.72 -20.88 2.02
CA ARG A 151 12.53 -21.54 0.73
C ARG A 151 13.25 -22.89 0.75
N SER A 152 12.58 -23.95 1.19
CA SER A 152 12.95 -25.32 0.88
C SER A 152 12.47 -25.72 -0.51
N LEU A 153 11.81 -24.80 -1.23
CA LEU A 153 11.24 -25.00 -2.56
C LEU A 153 12.28 -25.02 -3.70
N PHE A 154 13.59 -24.95 -3.42
CA PHE A 154 14.62 -25.04 -4.46
C PHE A 154 15.77 -26.01 -4.14
N GLU A 155 15.68 -26.82 -3.08
CA GLU A 155 16.74 -27.81 -2.76
C GLU A 155 16.38 -29.26 -3.14
N GLY A 156 15.27 -29.49 -3.85
CA GLY A 156 14.99 -30.80 -4.41
C GLY A 156 14.00 -30.73 -5.55
N ASP A 157 14.51 -30.92 -6.78
CA ASP A 157 13.76 -31.44 -7.92
C ASP A 157 12.96 -30.47 -8.82
N SER A 158 13.51 -29.32 -9.20
CA SER A 158 12.91 -28.48 -10.25
C SER A 158 13.94 -27.67 -11.02
N MET A 159 14.89 -28.33 -11.69
CA MET A 159 15.60 -27.69 -12.81
C MET A 159 15.01 -28.12 -14.17
N THR A 160 14.35 -29.28 -14.22
CA THR A 160 13.77 -29.85 -15.45
C THR A 160 12.45 -29.22 -15.86
N GLY A 161 11.60 -28.80 -14.92
CA GLY A 161 10.30 -28.19 -15.23
C GLY A 161 10.32 -26.67 -15.42
N LEU A 162 11.43 -26.00 -15.09
CA LEU A 162 11.55 -24.54 -15.25
C LEU A 162 11.83 -24.17 -16.71
N ASP A 163 12.63 -24.97 -17.41
CA ASP A 163 12.93 -24.73 -18.83
C ASP A 163 11.67 -24.90 -19.69
N ASP A 164 10.86 -25.94 -19.45
CA ASP A 164 9.60 -26.18 -20.18
C ASP A 164 8.57 -25.05 -19.96
N VAL A 165 8.48 -24.52 -18.72
CA VAL A 165 7.56 -23.41 -18.40
C VAL A 165 8.06 -22.10 -19.00
N LEU A 166 9.37 -21.88 -19.05
CA LEU A 166 9.94 -20.69 -19.69
C LEU A 166 9.78 -20.75 -21.22
N ASP A 167 9.92 -21.92 -21.83
CA ASP A 167 9.72 -22.11 -23.27
C ASP A 167 8.23 -21.92 -23.65
N ASP A 168 7.28 -22.36 -22.84
CA ASP A 168 5.84 -22.10 -23.06
C ASP A 168 5.48 -20.59 -22.95
N MET A 169 6.16 -19.83 -22.08
CA MET A 169 5.90 -18.40 -21.90
C MET A 169 6.61 -17.49 -22.91
N PHE A 170 7.73 -17.93 -23.49
CA PHE A 170 8.60 -17.09 -24.32
C PHE A 170 8.96 -17.70 -25.69
N GLY A 171 8.52 -18.92 -25.99
CA GLY A 171 8.98 -19.74 -27.11
C GLY A 171 8.45 -19.41 -28.51
N ASP A 172 7.57 -18.41 -28.65
CA ASP A 172 7.11 -17.93 -29.95
C ASP A 172 7.45 -16.44 -30.14
N VAL A 173 8.70 -16.16 -30.53
CA VAL A 173 9.14 -14.94 -31.22
C VAL A 173 10.07 -15.28 -32.38
#